data_AF-A0A1D7QGH2-F1
#
_entry.id   AF-A0A1D7QGH2-F1
#
_cell.length_a   1.000
_cell.length_b   1.000
_cell.length_c   1.000
_cell.angle_alpha   90.00
_cell.angle_beta   90.00
_cell.angle_gamma   90.00
#
_symmetry.space_group_name_H-M   'P 1'
#
loop_
_entity.id
_entity.type
_entity.pdbx_description
1 polymer ?
#
loop_
_entity_poly.entity_id
_entity_poly.type
_entity_poly.pdbx_seq_one_letter_code
_entity_poly.pdbx_strand_id
1 'polypeptide(L)'
;MAAKRKFDKMHLAISLGASVVILGALFKILHLGGVWGNYMIGVGLGVEAILFALTGFIQPEPEPEWERVYPELRDDFDGELPKSSSRAAVQPAASFSSTAALDKMLTDAKVGPELIESLGTGLRTFGDKVAAISNVADASTATNEFTGKLKTASASFDSLNSAFSKATAQLVEIGESTGASQAYHSQVNALAKNLSALNAVYELELQDSSAHLKSMNKFYQNLSLTMNNFNESMEDSKQFKDEVGKLAKNLSSLNAIYGNMLSAMNQPRI
;
A
#
# COMPACT_ATOMS: atom_id res chain seq x y z
N MET A 1 -48.41 22.44 27.83
CA MET A 1 -47.39 23.44 28.20
C MET A 1 -46.07 22.98 27.60
N ALA A 2 -45.46 23.79 26.73
CA ALA A 2 -44.18 23.45 26.10
C ALA A 2 -43.08 23.51 27.16
N ALA A 3 -42.50 22.35 27.50
CA ALA A 3 -41.35 22.27 28.39
C ALA A 3 -40.16 22.96 27.71
N LYS A 4 -39.81 24.16 28.22
CA LYS A 4 -38.64 24.90 27.76
C LYS A 4 -37.40 24.10 28.19
N ARG A 5 -36.85 23.29 27.27
CA ARG A 5 -35.58 22.54 27.47
C ARG A 5 -34.52 23.53 27.93
N LYS A 6 -34.23 23.55 29.23
CA LYS A 6 -33.05 24.25 29.76
C LYS A 6 -31.86 23.47 29.23
N PHE A 7 -31.12 24.06 28.28
CA PHE A 7 -29.83 23.53 27.89
C PHE A 7 -28.97 23.50 29.15
N ASP A 8 -28.67 22.30 29.63
CA ASP A 8 -27.75 22.16 30.74
C ASP A 8 -26.34 22.47 30.24
N LYS A 9 -25.89 23.69 30.55
CA LYS A 9 -24.58 24.20 30.16
C LYS A 9 -23.46 23.33 30.73
N MET A 10 -23.73 22.59 31.82
CA MET A 10 -22.81 21.65 32.43
C MET A 10 -22.61 20.40 31.56
N HIS A 11 -23.69 19.71 31.16
CA HIS A 11 -23.59 18.61 30.19
C HIS A 11 -22.92 19.03 28.88
N LEU A 12 -23.16 20.25 28.41
CA LEU A 12 -22.48 20.79 27.22
C LEU A 12 -20.97 20.97 27.45
N ALA A 13 -20.56 21.50 28.60
CA ALA A 13 -19.14 21.68 28.94
C ALA A 13 -18.42 20.33 29.11
N ILE A 14 -19.07 19.35 29.75
CA ILE A 14 -18.53 18.00 29.93
C ILE A 14 -18.39 17.29 28.59
N SER A 15 -19.43 17.32 27.75
CA SER A 15 -19.38 16.71 26.41
C SER A 15 -18.37 17.38 25.48
N LEU A 16 -18.21 18.71 25.58
CA LEU A 16 -17.20 19.44 24.80
C LEU A 16 -15.77 19.07 25.24
N GLY A 17 -15.49 19.01 26.54
CA GLY A 17 -14.16 18.62 27.01
C GLY A 17 -13.86 17.14 26.74
N ALA A 18 -14.83 16.25 26.90
CA ALA A 18 -14.70 14.85 26.50
C ALA A 18 -14.37 14.71 25.01
N SER A 19 -14.95 15.56 24.14
CA SER A 19 -14.60 15.58 22.71
C SER A 19 -13.13 15.97 22.47
N VAL A 20 -12.61 16.97 23.20
CA VAL A 20 -11.19 17.39 23.11
C VAL A 20 -10.25 16.26 23.56
N VAL A 21 -10.62 15.50 24.59
CA VAL A 21 -9.87 14.33 25.08
C VAL A 21 -9.86 13.22 24.06
N ILE A 22 -11.01 12.89 23.49
CA ILE A 22 -11.15 11.86 22.46
C ILE A 22 -10.32 12.23 21.23
N LEU A 23 -10.32 13.50 20.82
CA LEU A 23 -9.46 14.00 19.74
C LEU A 23 -7.98 13.89 20.12
N GLY A 24 -7.58 14.29 21.32
CA GLY A 24 -6.19 14.13 21.79
C GLY A 24 -5.72 12.67 21.79
N ALA A 25 -6.56 11.75 22.29
CA ALA A 25 -6.29 10.32 22.28
C ALA A 25 -6.23 9.76 20.84
N LEU A 26 -7.12 10.22 19.96
CA LEU A 26 -7.14 9.83 18.54
C LEU A 26 -5.81 10.19 17.85
N PHE A 27 -5.32 11.41 18.05
CA PHE A 27 -4.04 11.85 17.47
C PHE A 27 -2.85 11.04 18.01
N LYS A 28 -2.88 10.66 19.29
CA LYS A 28 -1.84 9.83 19.91
C LYS A 28 -1.84 8.39 19.39
N ILE A 29 -3.01 7.77 19.24
CA ILE A 29 -3.14 6.38 18.77
C ILE A 29 -2.78 6.29 17.27
N LEU A 30 -3.26 7.24 16.46
CA LEU A 30 -3.00 7.25 15.03
C LEU A 30 -1.62 7.83 14.65
N HIS A 31 -0.81 8.25 15.63
CA HIS A 31 0.51 8.87 15.42
C HIS A 31 0.46 10.08 14.45
N LEU A 32 -0.67 10.77 14.42
CA LEU A 32 -0.89 11.92 13.55
C LEU A 32 -0.12 13.14 14.10
N GLY A 33 0.78 13.70 13.29
CA GLY A 33 1.55 14.91 13.65
C GLY A 33 2.82 14.67 14.48
N GLY A 34 3.24 13.42 14.69
CA GLY A 34 4.51 13.10 15.37
C GLY A 34 4.60 13.71 16.77
N VAL A 35 5.60 14.57 16.99
CA VAL A 35 5.81 15.28 18.28
C VAL A 35 4.58 16.10 18.70
N TRP A 36 3.81 16.61 17.74
CA TRP A 36 2.58 17.38 18.01
C TRP A 36 1.45 16.54 18.61
N GLY A 37 1.41 15.23 18.35
CA GLY A 37 0.44 14.31 18.95
C GLY A 37 0.63 14.17 20.47
N ASN A 38 1.88 14.25 20.96
CA ASN A 38 2.17 14.24 22.40
C ASN A 38 1.63 15.51 23.09
N TYR A 39 1.74 16.66 22.42
CA TYR A 39 1.17 17.89 22.94
C TYR A 39 -0.36 17.87 22.91
N MET A 40 -0.97 17.32 21.85
CA MET A 40 -2.43 17.25 21.72
C MET A 40 -3.08 16.37 22.80
N ILE A 41 -2.51 15.19 23.10
CA ILE A 41 -3.02 14.36 24.20
C ILE A 41 -2.73 14.99 25.57
N GLY A 42 -1.60 15.67 25.72
CA GLY A 42 -1.28 16.42 26.95
C GLY A 42 -2.32 17.51 27.23
N VAL A 43 -2.73 18.26 26.21
CA VAL A 43 -3.80 19.26 26.30
C VAL A 43 -5.14 18.61 26.61
N GLY A 44 -5.50 17.51 25.92
CA GLY A 44 -6.74 16.78 26.18
C GLY A 44 -6.84 16.28 27.62
N LEU A 45 -5.82 15.57 28.09
CA LEU A 45 -5.77 15.09 29.48
C LEU A 45 -5.77 16.24 30.51
N GLY A 46 -5.16 17.38 30.19
CA GLY A 46 -5.24 18.58 31.01
C GLY A 46 -6.65 19.15 31.14
N VAL A 47 -7.41 19.18 30.03
CA VAL A 47 -8.83 19.59 30.04
C VAL A 47 -9.68 18.61 30.87
N GLU A 48 -9.44 17.30 30.76
CA GLU A 48 -10.16 16.29 31.54
C GLU A 48 -9.90 16.41 33.05
N ALA A 49 -8.65 16.65 33.44
CA ALA A 49 -8.30 16.86 34.84
C ALA A 49 -9.01 18.08 35.44
N ILE A 50 -9.13 19.16 34.68
CA ILE A 50 -9.87 20.37 35.10
C ILE A 50 -11.37 20.09 35.18
N LEU A 51 -11.94 19.38 34.20
CA LEU A 51 -13.35 19.02 34.23
C LEU A 51 -13.70 18.10 35.41
N PHE A 52 -12.89 17.08 35.69
CA PHE A 52 -13.09 16.22 36.87
C PHE A 52 -12.96 16.98 38.18
N ALA A 53 -12.01 17.92 38.27
CA ALA A 53 -11.89 18.77 39.43
C ALA A 53 -13.15 19.62 39.63
N LEU A 54 -13.74 20.16 38.56
CA LEU A 54 -14.96 20.96 38.62
C LEU A 54 -16.22 20.14 38.90
N THR A 55 -16.35 18.93 38.34
CA THR A 55 -17.50 18.05 38.58
C THR A 55 -17.47 17.42 39.97
N GLY A 56 -16.29 17.21 40.56
CA GLY A 56 -16.16 16.72 41.94
C GLY A 56 -16.76 17.65 43.00
N PHE A 57 -16.97 18.93 42.69
CA PHE A 57 -17.64 19.89 43.57
C PHE A 57 -19.17 19.93 43.40
N ILE A 58 -19.74 19.15 42.47
CA ILE A 58 -21.17 19.16 42.14
C ILE A 58 -21.75 17.77 42.47
N GLN A 59 -22.79 17.73 43.30
CA GLN A 59 -23.49 16.47 43.63
C GLN A 59 -24.21 15.91 42.39
N PRO A 60 -24.09 14.59 42.10
CA PRO A 60 -24.77 13.96 40.99
C PRO A 60 -26.30 14.04 41.13
N GLU A 61 -27.02 14.06 39.99
CA GLU A 61 -28.49 14.13 39.98
C GLU A 61 -29.10 12.93 40.73
N PRO A 62 -30.15 13.15 41.54
CA PRO A 62 -30.81 12.06 42.27
C PRO A 62 -31.40 11.04 41.29
N GLU A 63 -31.23 9.75 41.59
CA GLU A 63 -31.77 8.68 40.75
C GLU A 63 -33.29 8.78 40.60
N PRO A 64 -33.86 8.44 39.43
CA PRO A 64 -35.30 8.39 39.25
C PRO A 64 -35.97 7.46 40.27
N GLU A 65 -37.11 7.85 40.83
CA GLU A 65 -37.87 7.03 41.79
C GLU A 65 -38.53 5.80 41.11
N TRP A 66 -37.74 4.78 40.78
CA TRP A 66 -38.22 3.53 40.15
C TRP A 66 -39.26 2.78 40.99
N GLU A 67 -39.27 3.01 42.31
CA GLU A 67 -40.24 2.50 43.28
C GLU A 67 -41.69 2.88 42.98
N ARG A 68 -41.91 3.97 42.22
CA ARG A 68 -43.26 4.40 41.83
C ARG A 68 -43.86 3.56 40.71
N VAL A 69 -43.02 2.95 39.87
CA VAL A 69 -43.43 2.24 38.65
C VAL A 69 -43.49 0.73 38.86
N TYR A 70 -42.66 0.20 39.76
CA TYR A 70 -42.60 -1.22 40.09
C TYR A 70 -42.69 -1.40 41.61
N PRO A 71 -43.92 -1.53 42.16
CA PRO A 71 -44.13 -1.73 43.59
C PRO A 71 -43.45 -2.98 44.15
N GLU A 72 -43.14 -3.93 43.26
CA GLU A 72 -42.47 -5.20 43.50
C GLU A 72 -40.99 -5.05 43.91
N LEU A 73 -40.38 -3.88 43.66
CA LEU A 73 -38.98 -3.57 44.03
C LEU A 73 -38.86 -2.93 45.42
N ARG A 74 -39.97 -2.65 46.10
CA ARG A 74 -39.95 -2.10 47.45
C ARG A 74 -39.58 -3.20 48.44
N ASP A 75 -38.75 -2.85 49.42
CA ASP A 75 -38.33 -3.78 50.47
C ASP A 75 -39.49 -4.28 51.37
N ASP A 76 -40.70 -3.70 51.23
CA ASP A 76 -41.91 -4.00 52.01
C ASP A 76 -43.00 -4.79 51.24
N PHE A 77 -42.67 -5.42 50.12
CA PHE A 77 -43.66 -6.11 49.26
C PHE A 77 -44.03 -7.53 49.77
N ASP A 78 -45.32 -7.74 50.13
CA ASP A 78 -45.84 -8.94 50.80
C ASP A 78 -46.86 -9.74 49.94
N GLY A 79 -46.54 -9.99 48.66
CA GLY A 79 -47.41 -10.70 47.69
C GLY A 79 -46.86 -12.05 47.20
N GLU A 80 -47.74 -13.04 46.99
CA GLU A 80 -47.34 -14.40 46.54
C GLU A 80 -47.04 -14.49 45.02
N LEU A 81 -45.91 -15.14 44.69
CA LEU A 81 -45.44 -15.39 43.31
C LEU A 81 -46.19 -16.58 42.65
N PRO A 82 -46.62 -16.51 41.38
CA PRO A 82 -47.49 -17.53 40.78
C PRO A 82 -46.77 -18.84 40.39
N LYS A 83 -47.39 -19.99 40.71
CA LYS A 83 -46.99 -21.35 40.28
C LYS A 83 -47.96 -21.94 39.24
N SER A 84 -47.41 -22.55 38.18
CA SER A 84 -48.11 -23.11 37.01
C SER A 84 -48.90 -24.40 37.30
N SER A 85 -50.16 -24.50 36.86
CA SER A 85 -51.02 -25.68 37.01
C SER A 85 -51.07 -26.57 35.75
N SER A 86 -50.96 -27.90 35.91
CA SER A 86 -51.19 -28.91 34.87
C SER A 86 -52.61 -29.53 34.94
N ARG A 87 -53.14 -29.96 33.79
CA ARG A 87 -54.55 -30.34 33.52
C ARG A 87 -54.77 -31.86 33.55
N ALA A 88 -55.90 -32.33 34.09
CA ALA A 88 -56.33 -33.74 34.09
C ALA A 88 -57.39 -34.06 33.00
N ALA A 89 -57.39 -35.31 32.52
CA ALA A 89 -58.21 -35.86 31.42
C ALA A 89 -59.42 -36.68 31.92
N VAL A 90 -60.47 -36.83 31.08
CA VAL A 90 -61.66 -37.67 31.35
C VAL A 90 -62.05 -38.48 30.10
N GLN A 91 -62.49 -39.74 30.31
CA GLN A 91 -62.93 -40.76 29.32
C GLN A 91 -64.48 -40.88 29.21
N PRO A 92 -65.02 -41.60 28.19
CA PRO A 92 -66.36 -41.36 27.60
C PRO A 92 -67.42 -42.45 27.85
N ALA A 93 -68.71 -42.17 27.58
CA ALA A 93 -69.71 -43.21 27.34
C ALA A 93 -70.92 -42.79 26.46
N ALA A 94 -71.16 -43.65 25.46
CA ALA A 94 -72.43 -44.18 24.92
C ALA A 94 -73.37 -43.34 24.02
N SER A 95 -73.59 -43.90 22.81
CA SER A 95 -74.45 -43.46 21.72
C SER A 95 -75.94 -43.42 22.04
N PHE A 96 -76.55 -42.25 21.87
CA PHE A 96 -77.98 -42.05 21.63
C PHE A 96 -78.19 -41.62 20.17
N SER A 97 -79.32 -42.01 19.57
CA SER A 97 -79.73 -41.73 18.17
C SER A 97 -79.10 -40.46 17.61
N SER A 98 -78.08 -40.60 16.74
CA SER A 98 -77.07 -39.56 16.56
C SER A 98 -77.68 -38.23 16.14
N THR A 99 -78.68 -38.21 15.27
CA THR A 99 -79.29 -36.96 14.77
C THR A 99 -80.29 -36.37 15.74
N ALA A 100 -81.11 -37.17 16.42
CA ALA A 100 -82.09 -36.66 17.39
C ALA A 100 -81.44 -36.31 18.74
N ALA A 101 -80.37 -37.02 19.11
CA ALA A 101 -79.51 -36.70 20.23
C ALA A 101 -78.55 -35.56 19.89
N LEU A 102 -78.10 -35.39 18.63
CA LEU A 102 -77.40 -34.18 18.18
C LEU A 102 -78.32 -32.98 18.15
N ASP A 103 -79.56 -33.10 17.68
CA ASP A 103 -80.51 -31.99 17.60
C ASP A 103 -81.00 -31.61 19.00
N LYS A 104 -81.26 -32.60 19.85
CA LYS A 104 -81.52 -32.39 21.28
C LYS A 104 -80.28 -31.90 22.02
N MET A 105 -79.06 -32.34 21.70
CA MET A 105 -77.82 -31.76 22.27
C MET A 105 -77.55 -30.35 21.75
N LEU A 106 -77.79 -30.05 20.48
CA LEU A 106 -77.63 -28.70 19.94
C LEU A 106 -78.62 -27.77 20.63
N THR A 107 -79.84 -28.23 20.86
CA THR A 107 -80.87 -27.45 21.53
C THR A 107 -80.60 -27.34 23.05
N ASP A 108 -80.28 -28.45 23.74
CA ASP A 108 -79.98 -28.49 25.19
C ASP A 108 -78.65 -27.81 25.53
N ALA A 109 -77.62 -27.92 24.68
CA ALA A 109 -76.34 -27.21 24.83
C ALA A 109 -76.40 -25.76 24.32
N LYS A 110 -77.59 -25.26 23.96
CA LYS A 110 -77.82 -23.90 23.44
C LYS A 110 -76.89 -23.54 22.28
N VAL A 111 -76.68 -24.46 21.34
CA VAL A 111 -75.97 -24.21 20.09
C VAL A 111 -76.88 -23.39 19.17
N GLY A 112 -77.08 -22.13 19.53
CA GLY A 112 -77.71 -21.14 18.69
C GLY A 112 -76.76 -20.63 17.59
N PRO A 113 -77.25 -19.74 16.71
CA PRO A 113 -76.44 -19.08 15.69
C PRO A 113 -75.15 -18.48 16.27
N GLU A 114 -75.24 -17.95 17.49
CA GLU A 114 -74.17 -17.39 18.31
C GLU A 114 -73.00 -18.38 18.53
N LEU A 115 -73.27 -19.66 18.81
CA LEU A 115 -72.21 -20.65 19.04
C LEU A 115 -71.53 -21.06 17.73
N ILE A 116 -72.29 -21.16 16.64
CA ILE A 116 -71.74 -21.45 15.31
C ILE A 116 -70.87 -20.28 14.84
N GLU A 117 -71.30 -19.04 15.10
CA GLU A 117 -70.52 -17.83 14.83
C GLU A 117 -69.26 -17.75 15.70
N SER A 118 -69.35 -18.13 16.98
CA SER A 118 -68.19 -18.21 17.87
C SER A 118 -67.21 -19.31 17.45
N LEU A 119 -67.70 -20.44 16.94
CA LEU A 119 -66.89 -21.54 16.43
C LEU A 119 -66.22 -21.17 15.11
N GLY A 120 -66.95 -20.52 14.20
CA GLY A 120 -66.40 -19.98 12.95
C GLY A 120 -65.33 -18.92 13.22
N THR A 121 -65.57 -18.04 14.18
CA THR A 121 -64.59 -17.04 14.65
C THR A 121 -63.38 -17.73 15.30
N GLY A 122 -63.61 -18.79 16.09
CA GLY A 122 -62.56 -19.60 16.71
C GLY A 122 -61.70 -20.33 15.69
N LEU A 123 -62.30 -20.92 14.66
CA LEU A 123 -61.60 -21.62 13.58
C LEU A 123 -60.82 -20.63 12.69
N ARG A 124 -61.38 -19.46 12.40
CA ARG A 124 -60.68 -18.37 11.70
C ARG A 124 -59.50 -17.85 12.51
N THR A 125 -59.72 -17.59 13.80
CA THR A 125 -58.65 -17.18 14.73
C THR A 125 -57.58 -18.25 14.82
N PHE A 126 -57.94 -19.54 14.87
CA PHE A 126 -56.99 -20.64 14.86
C PHE A 126 -56.19 -20.69 13.56
N GLY A 127 -56.85 -20.54 12.41
CA GLY A 127 -56.19 -20.41 11.10
C GLY A 127 -55.20 -19.24 11.06
N ASP A 128 -55.59 -18.07 11.56
CA ASP A 128 -54.73 -16.90 11.66
C ASP A 128 -53.53 -17.14 12.58
N LYS A 129 -53.71 -17.85 13.71
CA LYS A 129 -52.62 -18.23 14.62
C LYS A 129 -51.68 -19.27 14.00
N VAL A 130 -52.18 -20.23 13.22
CA VAL A 130 -51.36 -21.22 12.50
C VAL A 130 -50.58 -20.55 11.35
N ALA A 131 -51.19 -19.60 10.64
CA ALA A 131 -50.48 -18.76 9.67
C ALA A 131 -49.38 -17.93 10.34
N ALA A 132 -49.61 -17.41 11.55
CA ALA A 132 -48.57 -16.73 12.33
C ALA A 132 -47.44 -17.67 12.78
N ILE A 133 -47.71 -18.96 13.03
CA ILE A 133 -46.68 -19.98 13.28
C ILE A 133 -45.85 -20.25 12.01
N SER A 134 -46.44 -20.18 10.82
CA SER A 134 -45.70 -20.24 9.55
C SER A 134 -44.68 -19.11 9.43
N ASN A 135 -45.02 -17.89 9.86
CA ASN A 135 -44.08 -16.76 9.90
C ASN A 135 -42.94 -16.95 10.92
N VAL A 136 -43.13 -17.80 11.94
CA VAL A 136 -42.04 -18.22 12.85
C VAL A 136 -41.04 -19.14 12.15
N ALA A 137 -41.48 -19.92 11.16
CA ALA A 137 -40.55 -20.67 10.32
C ALA A 137 -39.69 -19.70 9.48
N ASP A 138 -40.24 -18.58 9.00
CA ASP A 138 -39.48 -17.52 8.32
C ASP A 138 -38.48 -16.82 9.26
N ALA A 139 -38.80 -16.69 10.56
CA ALA A 139 -37.86 -16.18 11.56
C ALA A 139 -36.64 -17.11 11.74
N SER A 140 -36.82 -18.43 11.61
CA SER A 140 -35.71 -19.40 11.60
C SER A 140 -34.81 -19.20 10.37
N THR A 141 -35.42 -18.98 9.20
CA THR A 141 -34.69 -18.68 7.95
C THR A 141 -33.90 -17.38 8.05
N ALA A 142 -34.51 -16.32 8.58
CA ALA A 142 -33.85 -15.02 8.81
C ALA A 142 -32.71 -15.12 9.85
N THR A 143 -32.86 -15.97 10.88
CA THR A 143 -31.81 -16.22 11.87
C THR A 143 -30.62 -16.97 11.25
N ASN A 144 -30.88 -17.93 10.37
CA ASN A 144 -29.83 -18.62 9.62
C ASN A 144 -29.10 -17.68 8.66
N GLU A 145 -29.83 -16.79 7.97
CA GLU A 145 -29.23 -15.78 7.09
C GLU A 145 -28.41 -14.75 7.88
N PHE A 146 -28.91 -14.30 9.03
CA PHE A 146 -28.18 -13.41 9.94
C PHE A 146 -26.90 -14.07 10.46
N THR A 147 -26.98 -15.34 10.88
CA THR A 147 -25.80 -16.11 11.31
C THR A 147 -24.79 -16.27 10.17
N GLY A 148 -25.26 -16.50 8.94
CA GLY A 148 -24.43 -16.53 7.75
C GLY A 148 -23.73 -15.20 7.49
N LYS A 149 -24.48 -14.10 7.49
CA LYS A 149 -23.94 -12.74 7.34
C LYS A 149 -22.95 -12.38 8.44
N LEU A 150 -23.22 -12.77 9.69
CA LEU A 150 -22.32 -12.58 10.82
C LEU A 150 -21.02 -13.36 10.63
N LYS A 151 -21.09 -14.62 10.19
CA LYS A 151 -19.91 -15.43 9.88
C LYS A 151 -19.07 -14.82 8.74
N THR A 152 -19.72 -14.34 7.69
CA THR A 152 -19.05 -13.63 6.59
C THR A 152 -18.43 -12.32 7.04
N ALA A 153 -19.11 -11.55 7.90
CA ALA A 153 -18.57 -10.34 8.49
C ALA A 153 -17.34 -10.62 9.36
N SER A 154 -17.37 -11.66 10.18
CA SER A 154 -16.21 -12.09 10.97
C SER A 154 -15.03 -12.48 10.08
N ALA A 155 -15.26 -13.27 9.03
CA ALA A 155 -14.20 -13.62 8.08
C ALA A 155 -13.63 -12.40 7.33
N SER A 156 -14.48 -11.41 7.03
CA SER A 156 -14.06 -10.15 6.42
C SER A 156 -13.24 -9.31 7.41
N PHE A 157 -13.60 -9.33 8.70
CA PHE A 157 -12.85 -8.68 9.76
C PHE A 157 -11.47 -9.32 9.97
N ASP A 158 -11.38 -10.65 9.94
CA ASP A 158 -10.10 -11.37 9.99
C ASP A 158 -9.21 -11.00 8.79
N SER A 159 -9.81 -10.93 7.59
CA SER A 159 -9.11 -10.53 6.37
C SER A 159 -8.60 -9.08 6.46
N LEU A 160 -9.42 -8.19 7.01
CA LEU A 160 -9.07 -6.78 7.23
C LEU A 160 -7.95 -6.66 8.28
N ASN A 161 -8.01 -7.41 9.38
CA ASN A 161 -6.96 -7.45 10.38
C ASN A 161 -5.62 -7.95 9.80
N SER A 162 -5.67 -8.97 8.93
CA SER A 162 -4.48 -9.45 8.22
C SER A 162 -3.92 -8.39 7.26
N ALA A 163 -4.78 -7.71 6.50
CA ALA A 163 -4.37 -6.63 5.61
C ALA A 163 -3.75 -5.46 6.37
N PHE A 164 -4.34 -5.05 7.50
CA PHE A 164 -3.78 -4.03 8.38
C PHE A 164 -2.43 -4.43 8.98
N SER A 165 -2.28 -5.69 9.41
CA SER A 165 -1.01 -6.22 9.89
C SER A 165 0.07 -6.15 8.81
N LYS A 166 -0.24 -6.58 7.57
CA LYS A 166 0.67 -6.48 6.43
C LYS A 166 1.01 -5.03 6.07
N ALA A 167 0.02 -4.14 6.01
CA ALA A 167 0.24 -2.73 5.72
C ALA A 167 1.11 -2.05 6.79
N THR A 168 0.92 -2.42 8.06
CA THR A 168 1.74 -1.93 9.17
C THR A 168 3.18 -2.45 9.05
N ALA A 169 3.37 -3.74 8.71
CA ALA A 169 4.70 -4.29 8.46
C ALA A 169 5.41 -3.58 7.29
N GLN A 170 4.70 -3.29 6.20
CA GLN A 170 5.23 -2.51 5.09
C GLN A 170 5.56 -1.06 5.47
N LEU A 171 4.76 -0.43 6.33
CA LEU A 171 5.05 0.92 6.84
C LEU A 171 6.29 0.94 7.73
N VAL A 172 6.50 -0.09 8.54
CA VAL A 172 7.73 -0.26 9.33
C VAL A 172 8.93 -0.46 8.39
N GLU A 173 8.80 -1.30 7.36
CA GLU A 173 9.82 -1.50 6.34
C GLU A 173 10.14 -0.19 5.58
N ILE A 174 9.15 0.66 5.29
CA ILE A 174 9.34 1.99 4.70
C ILE A 174 10.03 2.95 5.70
N GLY A 175 9.70 2.87 6.99
CA GLY A 175 10.40 3.64 8.03
C GLY A 175 11.87 3.24 8.15
N GLU A 176 12.16 1.94 8.04
CA GLU A 176 13.52 1.40 8.02
C GLU A 176 14.24 1.60 6.66
N SER A 177 13.48 1.78 5.56
CA SER A 177 13.95 2.08 4.19
C SER A 177 14.70 3.42 4.06
N THR A 178 14.88 4.16 5.15
CA THR A 178 15.96 5.15 5.28
C THR A 178 17.32 4.56 4.83
N GLY A 179 17.55 3.26 5.04
CA GLY A 179 18.72 2.53 4.51
C GLY A 179 18.69 2.27 3.00
N ALA A 180 17.53 1.97 2.40
CA ALA A 180 17.41 1.78 0.95
C ALA A 180 17.52 3.11 0.18
N SER A 181 17.07 4.23 0.78
CA SER A 181 17.35 5.57 0.26
C SER A 181 18.84 5.91 0.30
N GLN A 182 19.57 5.49 1.33
CA GLN A 182 21.04 5.63 1.38
C GLN A 182 21.73 4.81 0.29
N ALA A 183 21.32 3.55 0.09
CA ALA A 183 21.87 2.70 -0.97
C ALA A 183 21.59 3.29 -2.37
N TYR A 184 20.37 3.75 -2.61
CA TYR A 184 19.99 4.42 -3.86
C TYR A 184 20.78 5.73 -4.06
N HIS A 185 20.90 6.56 -3.02
CA HIS A 185 21.68 7.80 -3.07
C HIS A 185 23.17 7.52 -3.36
N SER A 186 23.73 6.47 -2.75
CA SER A 186 25.10 6.01 -3.01
C SER A 186 25.27 5.57 -4.47
N GLN A 187 24.33 4.79 -5.01
CA GLN A 187 24.35 4.36 -6.41
C GLN A 187 24.19 5.51 -7.40
N VAL A 188 23.29 6.46 -7.13
CA VAL A 188 23.13 7.66 -7.96
C VAL A 188 24.37 8.53 -7.91
N ASN A 189 25.01 8.67 -6.74
CA ASN A 189 26.24 9.44 -6.61
C ASN A 189 27.42 8.74 -7.32
N ALA A 190 27.51 7.41 -7.23
CA ALA A 190 28.48 6.62 -7.99
C ALA A 190 28.26 6.75 -9.51
N LEU A 191 27.01 6.72 -9.97
CA LEU A 191 26.65 6.94 -11.37
C LEU A 191 27.05 8.35 -11.83
N ALA A 192 26.77 9.38 -11.03
CA ALA A 192 27.17 10.76 -11.34
C ALA A 192 28.70 10.89 -11.45
N LYS A 193 29.44 10.25 -10.54
CA LYS A 193 30.91 10.22 -10.55
C LYS A 193 31.44 9.49 -11.80
N ASN A 194 30.83 8.37 -12.18
CA ASN A 194 31.17 7.64 -13.40
C ASN A 194 30.86 8.44 -14.67
N LEU A 195 29.73 9.14 -14.74
CA LEU A 195 29.40 10.02 -15.86
C LEU A 195 30.38 11.20 -15.97
N SER A 196 30.78 11.79 -14.84
CA SER A 196 31.80 12.83 -14.82
C SER A 196 33.16 12.30 -15.29
N ALA A 197 33.55 11.10 -14.86
CA ALA A 197 34.78 10.46 -15.32
C ALA A 197 34.72 10.12 -16.83
N LEU A 198 33.55 9.69 -17.32
CA LEU A 198 33.35 9.35 -18.73
C LEU A 198 33.41 10.60 -19.61
N ASN A 199 32.82 11.72 -19.19
CA ASN A 199 32.98 12.99 -19.88
C ASN A 199 34.44 13.45 -19.90
N ALA A 200 35.18 13.29 -18.79
CA ALA A 200 36.60 13.61 -18.75
C ALA A 200 37.41 12.74 -19.71
N VAL A 201 37.11 11.43 -19.79
CA VAL A 201 37.73 10.52 -20.77
C VAL A 201 37.40 10.93 -22.20
N TYR A 202 36.16 11.35 -22.48
CA TYR A 202 35.76 11.78 -23.82
C TYR A 202 36.51 13.04 -24.27
N GLU A 203 36.68 14.01 -23.37
CA GLU A 203 37.53 15.20 -23.61
C GLU A 203 38.99 14.79 -23.87
N LEU A 204 39.51 13.85 -23.08
CA LEU A 204 40.87 13.33 -23.21
C LEU A 204 41.06 12.57 -24.53
N GLU A 205 40.08 11.77 -24.95
CA GLU A 205 40.09 11.03 -26.21
C GLU A 205 40.05 11.99 -27.41
N LEU A 206 39.22 13.03 -27.36
CA LEU A 206 39.21 14.09 -28.37
C LEU A 206 40.57 14.79 -28.47
N GLN A 207 41.18 15.10 -27.32
CA GLN A 207 42.49 15.72 -27.27
C GLN A 207 43.59 14.80 -27.82
N ASP A 208 43.59 13.53 -27.43
CA ASP A 208 44.56 12.54 -27.89
C ASP A 208 44.40 12.25 -29.38
N SER A 209 43.17 12.15 -29.88
CA SER A 209 42.86 12.01 -31.29
C SER A 209 43.37 13.22 -32.10
N SER A 210 43.22 14.44 -31.57
CA SER A 210 43.81 15.65 -32.17
C SER A 210 45.34 15.62 -32.20
N ALA A 211 45.97 15.18 -31.10
CA ALA A 211 47.42 15.00 -31.02
C ALA A 211 47.92 13.94 -32.01
N HIS A 212 47.19 12.83 -32.14
CA HIS A 212 47.46 11.76 -33.10
C HIS A 212 47.34 12.26 -34.54
N LEU A 213 46.29 13.02 -34.88
CA LEU A 213 46.16 13.64 -36.21
C LEU A 213 47.32 14.59 -36.54
N LYS A 214 47.78 15.37 -35.56
CA LYS A 214 48.95 16.25 -35.74
C LYS A 214 50.24 15.46 -35.94
N SER A 215 50.43 14.41 -35.15
CA SER A 215 51.57 13.48 -35.29
C SER A 215 51.57 12.80 -36.66
N MET A 216 50.42 12.32 -37.10
CA MET A 216 50.24 11.68 -38.41
C MET A 216 50.50 12.67 -39.56
N ASN A 217 50.02 13.91 -39.48
CA ASN A 217 50.36 14.94 -40.46
C ASN A 217 51.88 15.19 -40.54
N LYS A 218 52.55 15.26 -39.38
CA LYS A 218 54.01 15.42 -39.31
C LYS A 218 54.74 14.19 -39.86
N PHE A 219 54.23 12.99 -39.60
CA PHE A 219 54.74 11.75 -40.18
C PHE A 219 54.65 11.78 -41.71
N TYR A 220 53.50 12.16 -42.28
CA TYR A 220 53.35 12.30 -43.73
C TYR A 220 54.29 13.35 -44.32
N GLN A 221 54.48 14.49 -43.65
CA GLN A 221 55.46 15.49 -44.08
C GLN A 221 56.89 14.93 -44.07
N ASN A 222 57.30 14.25 -43.00
CA ASN A 222 58.62 13.63 -42.89
C ASN A 222 58.82 12.53 -43.95
N LEU A 223 57.78 11.73 -44.23
CA LEU A 223 57.81 10.70 -45.25
C LEU A 223 57.95 11.33 -46.64
N SER A 224 57.20 12.40 -46.93
CA SER A 224 57.36 13.15 -48.17
C SER A 224 58.76 13.76 -48.31
N LEU A 225 59.32 14.29 -47.23
CA LEU A 225 60.67 14.86 -47.23
C LEU A 225 61.72 13.77 -47.46
N THR A 226 61.55 12.60 -46.83
CA THR A 226 62.42 11.43 -47.01
C THR A 226 62.33 10.92 -48.45
N MET A 227 61.14 10.87 -49.04
CA MET A 227 60.95 10.46 -50.44
C MET A 227 61.62 11.44 -51.41
N ASN A 228 61.54 12.75 -51.14
CA ASN A 228 62.25 13.76 -51.93
C ASN A 228 63.76 13.60 -51.82
N ASN A 229 64.31 13.48 -50.60
CA ASN A 229 65.74 13.27 -50.38
C ASN A 229 66.23 11.97 -51.04
N PHE A 230 65.39 10.93 -51.04
CA PHE A 230 65.68 9.66 -51.71
C PHE A 230 65.75 9.82 -53.23
N ASN A 231 64.81 10.56 -53.83
CA ASN A 231 64.85 10.88 -55.26
C ASN A 231 66.08 11.71 -55.62
N GLU A 232 66.45 12.69 -54.79
CA GLU A 232 67.63 13.54 -54.99
C GLU A 232 68.92 12.70 -54.89
N SER A 233 69.02 11.82 -53.89
CA SER A 233 70.14 10.88 -53.75
C SER A 233 70.25 9.90 -54.93
N MET A 234 69.11 9.51 -55.51
CA MET A 234 69.07 8.67 -56.71
C MET A 234 69.61 9.42 -57.94
N GLU A 235 69.30 10.72 -58.07
CA GLU A 235 69.85 11.59 -59.13
C GLU A 235 71.36 11.80 -58.94
N ASP A 236 71.81 12.08 -57.71
CA ASP A 236 73.24 12.21 -57.38
C ASP A 236 74.01 10.92 -57.67
N SER A 237 73.43 9.76 -57.35
CA SER A 237 74.03 8.45 -57.66
C SER A 237 74.19 8.22 -59.16
N LYS A 238 73.25 8.72 -59.97
CA LYS A 238 73.31 8.66 -61.42
C LYS A 238 74.40 9.60 -61.96
N GLN A 239 74.47 10.84 -61.47
CA GLN A 239 75.54 11.77 -61.86
C GLN A 239 76.93 11.26 -61.46
N PHE A 240 77.07 10.71 -60.25
CA PHE A 240 78.31 10.08 -59.79
C PHE A 240 78.72 8.94 -60.72
N LYS A 241 77.78 8.07 -61.12
CA LYS A 241 78.05 7.01 -62.09
C LYS A 241 78.55 7.57 -63.42
N ASP A 242 77.94 8.65 -63.92
CA ASP A 242 78.35 9.31 -65.17
C ASP A 242 79.75 9.92 -65.06
N GLU A 243 80.07 10.62 -63.97
CA GLU A 243 81.39 11.19 -63.72
C GLU A 243 82.47 10.13 -63.52
N VAL A 244 82.16 9.04 -62.80
CA VAL A 244 83.06 7.86 -62.70
C VAL A 244 83.28 7.25 -64.08
N GLY A 245 82.24 7.17 -64.93
CA GLY A 245 82.37 6.73 -66.31
C GLY A 245 83.29 7.63 -67.15
N LYS A 246 83.18 8.95 -67.02
CA LYS A 246 84.09 9.92 -67.66
C LYS A 246 85.51 9.77 -67.14
N LEU A 247 85.70 9.65 -65.83
CA LEU A 247 87.01 9.44 -65.21
C LEU A 247 87.67 8.16 -65.71
N ALA A 248 86.93 7.05 -65.78
CA ALA A 248 87.42 5.79 -66.32
C ALA A 248 87.86 5.93 -67.79
N LYS A 249 87.10 6.65 -68.61
CA LYS A 249 87.45 6.93 -70.01
C LYS A 249 88.70 7.79 -70.14
N ASN A 250 88.84 8.81 -69.28
CA ASN A 250 90.02 9.68 -69.23
C ASN A 250 91.26 8.92 -68.76
N LEU A 251 91.14 8.09 -67.72
CA LEU A 251 92.22 7.22 -67.25
C LEU A 251 92.65 6.21 -68.33
N SER A 252 91.69 5.62 -69.05
CA SER A 252 91.99 4.73 -70.18
C SER A 252 92.76 5.46 -71.30
N SER A 253 92.35 6.68 -71.62
CA SER A 253 93.01 7.52 -72.63
C SER A 253 94.42 7.93 -72.20
N LEU A 254 94.60 8.31 -70.93
CA LEU A 254 95.89 8.64 -70.34
C LEU A 254 96.83 7.42 -70.36
N ASN A 255 96.32 6.25 -69.96
CA ASN A 255 97.09 5.02 -69.95
C ASN A 255 97.49 4.58 -71.38
N ALA A 256 96.63 4.82 -72.38
CA ALA A 256 96.96 4.61 -73.79
C ALA A 256 98.08 5.54 -74.28
N ILE A 257 98.07 6.82 -73.87
CA ILE A 257 99.14 7.78 -74.20
C ILE A 257 100.46 7.36 -73.52
N TYR A 258 100.43 6.98 -72.24
CA TYR A 258 101.62 6.47 -71.55
C TYR A 258 102.13 5.16 -72.14
N GLY A 259 101.24 4.25 -72.56
CA GLY A 259 101.62 3.02 -73.27
C GLY A 259 102.28 3.31 -74.63
N ASN A 260 101.74 4.26 -75.39
CA ASN A 260 102.34 4.72 -76.64
C ASN A 260 103.70 5.41 -76.41
N MET A 261 103.84 6.19 -75.34
CA MET A 261 105.10 6.84 -74.96
C MET A 261 106.15 5.83 -74.49
N LEU A 262 105.76 4.82 -73.71
CA LEU A 262 106.65 3.72 -73.29
C LEU A 262 107.09 2.88 -74.50
N SER A 263 106.19 2.58 -75.43
CA SER A 263 106.50 1.88 -76.68
C SER A 263 107.47 2.68 -77.56
N ALA A 264 107.32 4.02 -77.59
CA ALA A 264 108.24 4.92 -78.29
C ALA A 264 109.61 5.07 -77.59
N MET A 265 109.67 4.93 -76.26
CA MET A 265 110.94 4.97 -75.49
C MET A 265 111.69 3.62 -75.47
N ASN A 266 110.99 2.49 -75.61
CA ASN A 266 111.61 1.15 -75.66
C ASN A 266 111.98 0.70 -77.08
N GLN A 267 111.83 1.55 -78.09
CA GLN A 267 112.38 1.26 -79.42
C GLN A 267 113.92 1.31 -79.35
N PRO A 268 114.63 0.18 -79.59
CA PRO A 268 116.09 0.16 -79.53
C PRO A 268 116.63 1.07 -80.62
N ARG A 269 117.46 2.05 -80.23
CA ARG A 269 118.22 2.82 -81.22
C ARG A 269 119.25 1.89 -81.86
N ILE A 270 119.12 1.76 -83.18
CA ILE A 270 120.07 1.14 -84.10
C ILE A 270 121.40 1.88 -84.01
#